data_AF-A0A2T6DZD4-F1
#
_entry.id   AF-A0A2T6DZD4-F1
#
_cell.length_a   1.000
_cell.length_b   1.000
_cell.length_c   1.000
_cell.angle_alpha   90.00
_cell.angle_beta   90.00
_cell.angle_gamma   90.00
#
_symmetry.space_group_name_H-M   'P 1'
#
loop_
_entity.id
_entity.type
_entity.pdbx_description
1 polymer ?
#
loop_
_entity_poly.entity_id
_entity_poly.type
_entity_poly.pdbx_seq_one_letter_code
_entity_poly.pdbx_strand_id
1 'polypeptide(L)'
;MPDNNPDRPLSTGEWVVTLLVLMIPLVNFVMYFVWAFADGNVNRRNFCRAQLIIMAVALGLVLVIGIAVLLFGGIAAAVAGAHH
;
A
#
# COMPACT_ATOMS: atom_id res chain seq x y z
N MET A 1 -24.92 -10.18 -24.93
CA MET A 1 -23.52 -10.62 -24.72
C MET A 1 -23.13 -10.13 -23.34
N PRO A 2 -22.52 -10.94 -22.46
CA PRO A 2 -21.90 -10.40 -21.26
C PRO A 2 -20.90 -9.35 -21.74
N ASP A 3 -21.06 -8.13 -21.28
CA ASP A 3 -20.14 -7.03 -21.50
C ASP A 3 -18.83 -7.35 -20.79
N ASN A 4 -17.97 -8.12 -21.44
CA ASN A 4 -16.61 -8.39 -21.00
C ASN A 4 -15.69 -7.18 -21.24
N ASN A 5 -16.24 -5.97 -21.29
CA ASN A 5 -15.47 -4.74 -21.45
C ASN A 5 -14.68 -4.49 -20.15
N PRO A 6 -13.34 -4.63 -20.16
CA PRO A 6 -12.53 -4.41 -18.96
C PRO A 6 -12.56 -2.95 -18.49
N ASP A 7 -12.97 -2.02 -19.36
CA ASP A 7 -13.02 -0.60 -19.07
C ASP A 7 -14.34 -0.16 -18.43
N ARG A 8 -15.33 -1.06 -18.31
CA ARG A 8 -16.61 -0.70 -17.68
C ARG A 8 -16.37 -0.25 -16.23
N PRO A 9 -17.03 0.80 -15.74
CA PRO A 9 -16.98 1.15 -14.33
C PRO A 9 -17.42 -0.04 -13.46
N LEU A 10 -16.75 -0.21 -12.32
CA LEU A 10 -17.22 -1.14 -11.29
C LEU A 10 -18.49 -0.56 -10.67
N SER A 11 -19.50 -1.41 -10.52
CA SER A 11 -20.71 -1.06 -9.77
C SER A 11 -20.39 -0.87 -8.28
N THR A 12 -21.30 -0.22 -7.55
CA THR A 12 -21.16 -0.04 -6.10
C THR A 12 -20.99 -1.36 -5.36
N GLY A 13 -21.73 -2.41 -5.74
CA GLY A 13 -21.61 -3.73 -5.12
C GLY A 13 -20.23 -4.37 -5.33
N GLU A 14 -19.65 -4.22 -6.53
CA GLU A 14 -18.30 -4.72 -6.81
C GLU A 14 -17.23 -3.96 -6.02
N TRP A 15 -17.41 -2.65 -5.82
CA TRP A 15 -16.55 -1.86 -4.94
C TRP A 15 -16.67 -2.29 -3.48
N VAL A 16 -17.89 -2.53 -2.98
CA VAL A 16 -18.11 -3.03 -1.62
C VAL A 16 -17.37 -4.36 -1.41
N VAL A 17 -17.53 -5.32 -2.33
CA VAL A 17 -16.81 -6.61 -2.26
C VAL A 17 -15.29 -6.40 -2.30
N THR A 18 -14.81 -5.54 -3.20
CA THR A 18 -13.37 -5.21 -3.29
C THR A 18 -12.87 -4.69 -1.95
N LEU A 19 -13.53 -3.71 -1.35
CA LEU A 19 -13.12 -3.12 -0.08
C LEU A 19 -13.21 -4.11 1.09
N LEU A 20 -14.23 -4.98 1.12
CA LEU A 20 -14.35 -6.03 2.15
C LEU A 20 -13.18 -7.02 2.12
N VAL A 21 -12.73 -7.43 0.92
CA VAL A 21 -11.54 -8.29 0.79
C VAL A 21 -10.29 -7.57 1.28
N LEU A 22 -10.15 -6.27 0.96
CA LEU A 22 -9.02 -5.45 1.38
C LEU A 22 -9.05 -5.09 2.88
N MET A 23 -10.14 -5.33 3.60
CA MET A 23 -10.17 -5.16 5.06
C MET A 23 -9.42 -6.27 5.80
N ILE A 24 -9.25 -7.44 5.18
CA ILE A 24 -8.56 -8.57 5.80
C ILE A 24 -7.04 -8.37 5.67
N PRO A 25 -6.25 -8.15 6.74
CA PRO A 25 -4.89 -7.61 6.63
C PRO A 25 -3.94 -8.43 5.73
N LEU A 26 -3.90 -9.75 5.90
CA LEU A 26 -3.00 -10.62 5.13
C LEU A 26 -3.48 -10.82 3.69
N VAL A 27 -4.80 -10.96 3.50
CA VAL A 27 -5.39 -11.13 2.17
C VAL A 27 -5.25 -9.84 1.38
N ASN A 28 -5.47 -8.68 2.00
CA ASN A 28 -5.35 -7.36 1.40
C ASN A 28 -3.99 -7.19 0.69
N PHE A 29 -2.90 -7.48 1.41
CA PHE A 29 -1.56 -7.34 0.86
C PHE A 29 -1.38 -8.19 -0.40
N VAL A 30 -1.74 -9.48 -0.35
CA VAL A 30 -1.65 -10.37 -1.53
C VAL A 30 -2.58 -9.91 -2.65
N MET A 31 -3.80 -9.50 -2.30
CA MET A 31 -4.83 -9.15 -3.27
C MET A 31 -4.48 -7.88 -4.06
N TYR A 32 -3.74 -6.94 -3.47
CA TYR A 32 -3.20 -5.80 -4.20
C TYR A 32 -2.30 -6.25 -5.37
N PHE A 33 -1.42 -7.23 -5.17
CA PHE A 33 -0.58 -7.76 -6.26
C PHE A 33 -1.43 -8.51 -7.28
N VAL A 34 -2.31 -9.41 -6.83
CA VAL A 34 -3.18 -10.18 -7.72
C VAL A 34 -3.99 -9.25 -8.62
N TRP A 35 -4.68 -8.26 -8.05
CA TRP A 35 -5.49 -7.35 -8.86
C TRP A 35 -4.70 -6.29 -9.61
N ALA A 36 -3.48 -5.92 -9.20
CA ALA A 36 -2.64 -4.99 -9.94
C ALA A 36 -2.04 -5.60 -11.21
N PHE A 37 -1.78 -6.90 -11.21
CA PHE A 37 -1.06 -7.58 -12.29
C PHE A 37 -1.89 -8.61 -13.06
N ALA A 38 -3.01 -9.09 -12.53
CA ALA A 38 -3.92 -9.95 -13.28
C ALA A 38 -4.75 -9.17 -14.32
N ASP A 39 -5.24 -9.91 -15.31
CA ASP A 39 -6.25 -9.42 -16.23
C ASP A 39 -7.61 -9.29 -15.53
N GLY A 40 -8.32 -8.21 -15.84
CA GLY A 40 -9.59 -7.89 -15.20
C GLY A 40 -10.00 -6.43 -15.41
N ASN A 41 -10.91 -5.95 -14.55
CA ASN A 41 -11.43 -4.60 -14.66
C ASN A 41 -10.35 -3.53 -14.41
N VAL A 42 -10.21 -2.59 -15.34
CA VAL A 42 -9.17 -1.54 -15.33
C VAL A 42 -9.28 -0.64 -14.10
N ASN A 43 -10.50 -0.36 -13.61
CA ASN A 43 -10.70 0.48 -12.41
C ASN A 43 -10.06 -0.17 -11.18
N ARG A 44 -10.31 -1.47 -10.95
CA ARG A 44 -9.72 -2.19 -9.81
C ARG A 44 -8.21 -2.34 -9.96
N ARG A 45 -7.74 -2.61 -11.17
CA ARG A 45 -6.32 -2.75 -11.47
C ARG A 45 -5.55 -1.47 -11.18
N ASN A 46 -6.05 -0.33 -11.67
CA ASN A 46 -5.43 0.98 -11.45
C ASN A 46 -5.46 1.39 -9.97
N PHE A 47 -6.57 1.11 -9.27
CA PHE A 47 -6.65 1.33 -7.82
C PHE A 47 -5.58 0.54 -7.07
N CYS A 48 -5.42 -0.75 -7.35
CA CYS A 48 -4.42 -1.59 -6.67
C CYS A 48 -3.00 -1.15 -6.99
N ARG A 49 -2.71 -0.78 -8.26
CA ARG A 49 -1.41 -0.21 -8.65
C ARG A 49 -1.10 1.09 -7.91
N ALA A 50 -2.06 2.01 -7.83
CA ALA A 50 -1.89 3.25 -7.08
C ALA A 50 -1.59 2.95 -5.61
N GLN A 51 -2.28 1.97 -5.02
CA GLN A 51 -2.09 1.61 -3.63
C GLN A 51 -0.73 0.97 -3.34
N LEU A 52 -0.22 0.14 -4.25
CA LEU A 52 1.15 -0.38 -4.17
C LEU A 52 2.20 0.73 -4.28
N ILE A 53 1.98 1.72 -5.15
CA ILE A 53 2.89 2.89 -5.28
C ILE A 53 2.90 3.69 -3.98
N ILE A 54 1.73 3.99 -3.42
CA ILE A 54 1.60 4.72 -2.15
C ILE A 54 2.30 3.95 -1.02
N MET A 55 2.08 2.64 -0.93
CA MET A 55 2.78 1.79 0.04
C MET A 55 4.30 1.83 -0.12
N ALA A 56 4.81 1.74 -1.35
CA ALA A 56 6.24 1.79 -1.62
C ALA A 56 6.85 3.14 -1.21
N VAL A 57 6.17 4.24 -1.50
CA VAL A 57 6.60 5.59 -1.09
C VAL A 57 6.56 5.74 0.42
N ALA A 58 5.47 5.32 1.07
CA ALA A 58 5.34 5.37 2.53
C ALA A 58 6.43 4.55 3.23
N LEU A 59 6.71 3.34 2.73
CA LEU A 59 7.79 2.51 3.22
C LEU A 59 9.15 3.19 3.05
N GLY A 60 9.42 3.78 1.88
CA GLY A 60 10.65 4.54 1.63
C GLY A 60 10.83 5.70 2.62
N LEU A 61 9.78 6.47 2.86
CA LEU A 61 9.79 7.58 3.84
C LEU A 61 10.05 7.09 5.26
N VAL A 62 9.37 6.02 5.69
CA VAL A 62 9.57 5.42 7.02
C VAL A 62 11.00 4.92 7.20
N LEU A 63 11.59 4.30 6.16
CA LEU A 63 12.98 3.84 6.20
C LEU A 63 13.95 5.02 6.31
N VAL A 64 13.78 6.06 5.49
CA VAL A 64 14.66 7.25 5.52
C VAL A 64 14.59 7.95 6.87
N ILE A 65 13.38 8.21 7.38
CA ILE A 65 13.18 8.87 8.68
C ILE A 65 13.68 7.97 9.81
N GLY A 66 13.36 6.67 9.77
CA GLY A 66 13.81 5.71 10.78
C GLY A 66 15.33 5.63 10.86
N ILE A 67 16.03 5.55 9.73
CA ILE A 67 17.50 5.56 9.68
C ILE A 67 18.04 6.89 10.22
N ALA A 68 17.47 8.03 9.80
CA ALA A 68 17.89 9.33 10.30
C ALA A 68 17.72 9.44 11.83
N VAL A 69 16.61 8.97 12.39
CA VAL A 69 16.39 8.95 13.84
C VAL A 69 17.37 8.02 14.55
N LEU A 70 17.66 6.83 14.01
CA LEU A 70 18.64 5.92 14.62
C LEU A 70 20.05 6.52 14.62
N LEU A 71 20.45 7.15 13.52
CA LEU A 71 21.77 7.77 13.40
C LEU A 71 21.88 9.04 14.27
N PHE A 72 20.97 9.99 14.14
CA PHE A 72 21.07 11.29 14.81
C PHE A 72 20.48 11.30 16.22
N GLY A 73 19.38 10.58 16.45
CA GLY A 73 18.75 10.44 17.77
C GLY A 73 19.55 9.52 18.70
N GLY A 74 20.12 8.44 18.17
CA GLY A 74 21.03 7.57 18.93
C GLY A 74 22.30 8.30 19.38
N ILE A 75 22.89 9.14 18.51
CA ILE A 75 24.01 10.00 18.86
C ILE A 75 23.60 11.01 19.94
N ALA A 76 22.49 11.73 19.78
CA ALA A 76 22.01 12.71 20.75
C ALA A 76 21.79 12.11 22.16
N ALA A 77 21.21 10.90 22.24
CA ALA A 77 21.05 10.18 23.50
C ALA A 77 22.40 9.73 24.10
N ALA A 78 23.35 9.30 23.26
CA ALA A 78 24.68 8.90 23.71
C ALA A 78 25.53 10.08 24.23
N VAL A 79 25.51 11.25 23.57
CA VAL A 79 26.18 12.45 24.11
C VAL A 79 25.50 12.95 25.39
N ALA A 80 24.17 12.93 25.48
CA ALA A 80 23.48 13.31 26.71
C ALA A 80 23.84 12.38 27.89
N GLY A 81 23.91 11.07 27.65
CA GLY A 81 24.33 10.08 28.65
C GLY A 81 25.80 10.20 29.08
N ALA A 82 26.68 10.76 28.25
CA ALA A 82 28.09 10.99 28.58
C ALA A 82 28.34 12.22 29.48
N HIS A 83 27.31 13.05 29.71
CA HIS A 83 27.36 14.23 30.57
C HIS A 83 26.73 14.01 31.96
N HIS A 84 26.45 12.76 32.33
CA HIS A 84 25.98 12.33 33.65
C HIS A 84 26.97 11.34 34.27
#